data_AF-A0AAX0S232-F1
#
_entry.id   AF-A0AAX0S232-F1
#
_cell.length_a   1.000
_cell.length_b   1.000
_cell.length_c   1.000
_cell.angle_alpha   90.00
_cell.angle_beta   90.00
_cell.angle_gamma   90.00
#
_symmetry.space_group_name_H-M   'P 1'
#
loop_
_entity.id
_entity.type
_entity.pdbx_description
1 polymer ?
#
loop_
_entity_poly.entity_id
_entity_poly.type
_entity_poly.pdbx_seq_one_letter_code
_entity_poly.pdbx_strand_id
1 'polypeptide(L)' 'MKRRQSPLFIGIIYTALGALFTAIAIQSVSSSGWGIFAYILVLIATLDFGSGLRMIMLHFKIKSTNNKKKK' A
#
# COMPACT_ATOMS: atom_id res chain seq x y z
N MET A 1 -3.66 25.69 10.01
CA MET A 1 -3.47 25.32 8.59
C MET A 1 -3.35 23.80 8.48
N LYS A 2 -4.46 23.07 8.25
CA LYS A 2 -4.51 21.60 8.21
C LYS A 2 -3.86 21.14 6.89
N ARG A 3 -2.57 20.78 6.92
CA ARG A 3 -1.87 20.24 5.74
C ARG A 3 -2.59 18.98 5.30
N ARG A 4 -3.40 19.08 4.25
CA ARG A 4 -3.97 17.93 3.55
C ARG A 4 -2.80 17.25 2.86
N GLN A 5 -2.09 16.36 3.57
CA GLN A 5 -1.13 15.49 2.91
C GLN A 5 -1.89 14.80 1.77
N SER A 6 -1.38 14.93 0.55
CA SER A 6 -2.06 14.40 -0.63
C SER A 6 -2.30 12.92 -0.39
N PRO A 7 -3.57 12.44 -0.39
CA PRO A 7 -3.88 11.04 -0.18
C PRO A 7 -3.06 10.13 -1.11
N LEU A 8 -2.73 10.60 -2.31
CA LEU A 8 -1.84 9.90 -3.23
C LEU A 8 -0.43 9.67 -2.69
N PHE A 9 0.18 10.69 -2.09
CA PHE A 9 1.55 10.60 -1.61
C PHE A 9 1.67 9.55 -0.51
N ILE A 10 0.73 9.55 0.44
CA ILE A 10 0.68 8.56 1.50
C ILE A 10 0.42 7.17 0.92
N GLY A 11 -0.41 7.04 -0.13
CA GLY A 11 -0.72 5.75 -0.76
C GLY A 11 0.51 5.14 -1.46
N ILE A 12 1.32 5.99 -2.09
CA ILE A 12 2.60 5.59 -2.69
C ILE A 12 3.58 5.11 -1.62
N ILE A 13 3.67 5.82 -0.48
CA ILE A 13 4.54 5.42 0.64
C ILE A 13 4.13 4.04 1.16
N TYR A 14 2.84 3.81 1.44
CA TYR A 14 2.37 2.49 1.91
C TYR A 14 2.65 1.40 0.89
N THR A 15 2.45 1.67 -0.40
CA THR A 15 2.76 0.70 -1.47
C THR A 15 4.26 0.37 -1.53
N ALA A 16 5.13 1.38 -1.39
CA ALA A 16 6.58 1.20 -1.36
C ALA A 16 7.03 0.44 -0.10
N LEU A 17 6.41 0.71 1.05
CA LEU A 17 6.69 0.01 2.30
C LEU A 17 6.27 -1.47 2.22
N GLY A 18 5.11 -1.77 1.64
CA GLY A 18 4.68 -3.14 1.37
C GLY A 18 5.65 -3.89 0.44
N ALA A 19 6.18 -3.22 -0.58
CA ALA A 19 7.21 -3.80 -1.46
C ALA A 19 8.51 -4.10 -0.69
N LEU A 20 8.92 -3.21 0.22
CA LEU A 20 10.09 -3.43 1.08
C LEU A 20 9.90 -4.66 1.97
N PHE A 21 8.75 -4.77 2.66
CA PHE A 21 8.46 -5.94 3.48
C PHE A 21 8.39 -7.23 2.67
N THR A 22 7.91 -7.18 1.43
CA THR A 22 7.90 -8.32 0.51
C THR A 22 9.32 -8.76 0.16
N ALA A 23 10.24 -7.82 -0.12
CA ALA A 23 11.64 -8.14 -0.39
C ALA A 23 12.32 -8.81 0.82
N ILE A 24 12.06 -8.29 2.03
CA ILE A 24 12.57 -8.88 3.28
C ILE A 24 11.97 -10.29 3.49
N ALA A 25 10.68 -10.49 3.20
CA ALA A 25 10.04 -11.80 3.30
C ALA A 25 10.67 -12.82 2.34
N ILE A 26 10.93 -12.42 1.09
CA ILE A 26 11.60 -13.26 0.09
C ILE A 26 12.99 -13.66 0.59
N GLN A 27 13.75 -12.72 1.13
CA GLN A 27 15.09 -13.00 1.66
C GLN A 27 15.03 -13.92 2.89
N SER A 28 14.04 -13.72 3.78
CA SER A 28 13.81 -14.57 4.95
C SER A 28 13.46 -16.00 4.54
N VAL A 29 12.57 -16.19 3.56
CA VAL A 29 12.20 -17.52 3.05
C VAL A 29 13.36 -18.18 2.32
N SER A 30 14.15 -17.42 1.57
CA SER A 30 15.32 -17.95 0.86
C SER A 30 16.43 -18.42 1.82
N SER A 31 16.60 -17.77 2.96
CA SER A 31 17.67 -18.08 3.92
C SER A 31 17.24 -19.13 4.95
N SER A 32 16.01 -19.02 5.46
CA SER A 32 15.54 -19.80 6.62
C SER A 32 14.29 -20.63 6.35
N GLY A 33 13.76 -20.59 5.11
CA GLY A 33 12.52 -21.25 4.74
C GLY A 33 11.26 -20.54 5.27
N TRP A 34 10.12 -21.22 5.17
CA TRP A 34 8.82 -20.69 5.59
C TRP A 34 8.63 -20.75 7.11
N GLY A 35 9.33 -19.88 7.83
CA GLY A 35 9.15 -19.68 9.28
C GLY A 35 8.01 -18.72 9.62
N ILE A 36 7.61 -18.69 10.90
CA ILE A 36 6.57 -17.78 11.42
C ILE A 36 6.83 -16.31 11.06
N PHE A 37 8.11 -15.91 11.04
CA PHE A 37 8.53 -14.55 10.69
C PHE A 37 8.19 -14.18 9.24
N ALA A 38 8.35 -15.10 8.29
CA ALA A 38 7.99 -14.88 6.89
C ALA A 38 6.49 -14.64 6.72
N TYR A 39 5.65 -15.42 7.42
CA TYR A 39 4.19 -15.23 7.40
C TYR A 39 3.78 -13.88 7.99
N ILE A 40 4.42 -13.44 9.08
CA ILE A 40 4.17 -12.12 9.67
C ILE A 40 4.54 -11.01 8.67
N LEU A 41 5.71 -11.12 8.01
CA LEU A 41 6.12 -10.14 7.00
C LEU A 41 5.15 -10.06 5.83
N VAL A 42 4.68 -11.21 5.32
CA VAL A 42 3.69 -11.26 4.24
C VAL A 42 2.36 -10.66 4.68
N LEU A 43 1.92 -10.92 5.91
CA LEU A 43 0.70 -10.33 6.48
C LEU A 43 0.80 -8.80 6.52
N ILE A 44 1.89 -8.27 7.06
CA ILE A 44 2.13 -6.82 7.16
C ILE A 44 2.20 -6.19 5.76
N ALA A 45 2.98 -6.79 4.85
CA ALA A 45 3.06 -6.32 3.47
C ALA A 45 1.69 -6.24 2.79
N THR A 46 0.81 -7.23 3.05
CA THR A 46 -0.56 -7.25 2.50
C THR A 46 -1.40 -6.10 3.04
N LEU A 47 -1.29 -5.79 4.33
CA LEU A 47 -2.01 -4.66 4.94
C LEU A 47 -1.54 -3.31 4.37
N ASP A 48 -0.23 -3.16 4.14
CA ASP A 48 0.36 -1.97 3.52
C ASP A 48 -0.11 -1.81 2.07
N PHE A 49 -0.10 -2.88 1.27
CA PHE A 49 -0.63 -2.87 -0.10
C PHE A 49 -2.13 -2.59 -0.13
N GLY A 50 -2.92 -3.18 0.76
CA GLY A 50 -4.36 -2.92 0.84
C GLY A 50 -4.67 -1.46 1.15
N SER A 51 -3.91 -0.86 2.07
CA SER A 51 -4.02 0.55 2.44
C SER A 51 -3.59 1.48 1.29
N GLY A 52 -2.49 1.15 0.61
CA GLY A 52 -2.01 1.86 -0.58
C GLY A 52 -3.02 1.82 -1.73
N LEU A 53 -3.52 0.62 -2.06
CA LEU A 53 -4.52 0.40 -3.10
C LEU A 53 -5.81 1.16 -2.82
N ARG A 54 -6.31 1.12 -1.58
CA ARG A 54 -7.53 1.86 -1.17
C ARG A 54 -7.38 3.35 -1.43
N MET A 55 -6.20 3.91 -1.18
CA MET A 55 -6.00 5.36 -1.32
C MET A 55 -5.80 5.80 -2.77
N ILE A 56 -5.18 4.94 -3.59
CA ILE A 56 -5.14 5.10 -5.05
C ILE A 56 -6.58 5.02 -5.62
N MET A 57 -7.36 4.02 -5.21
CA MET A 57 -8.75 3.85 -5.65
C MET A 57 -9.63 5.03 -5.23
N LEU A 58 -9.43 5.57 -4.02
CA LEU A 58 -10.10 6.79 -3.56
C LEU A 58 -9.80 7.98 -4.47
N HIS A 59 -8.55 8.13 -4.92
CA HIS A 59 -8.20 9.18 -5.87
C HIS A 59 -8.94 9.03 -7.20
N PHE A 60 -8.97 7.82 -7.78
CA PHE A 60 -9.72 7.55 -9.01
C PHE A 60 -11.22 7.79 -8.85
N LYS A 61 -11.80 7.42 -7.69
CA LYS A 61 -13.21 7.66 -7.37
C LYS A 61 -13.52 9.16 -7.29
N ILE A 62 -12.69 9.95 -6.62
CA ILE A 62 -12.85 11.40 -6.52
C ILE A 62 -12.76 12.05 -7.92
N LYS A 63 -11.80 11.61 -8.74
CA LYS A 63 -11.65 12.08 -10.13
C LYS A 63 -12.86 11.75 -11.00
N SER A 64 -13.43 10.55 -10.86
CA SER A 64 -14.63 10.12 -11.58
C SER A 64 -15.87 10.95 -11.20
N THR A 65 -16.09 11.19 -9.91
CA THR A 65 -17.24 11.99 -9.43
C THR A 65 -17.15 13.46 -9.84
N ASN A 66 -15.95 14.06 -9.87
CA ASN A 66 -15.77 15.42 -10.38
C ASN A 66 -16.05 15.53 -11.89
N ASN A 67 -15.80 14.47 -12.67
CA ASN A 67 -16.08 14.48 -14.10
C ASN A 67 -17.59 14.35 -14.40
N LYS A 68 -18.35 13.67 -13.53
CA LYS A 68 -19.83 13.60 -13.63
C LYS A 68 -20.54 14.93 -13.28
N LYS A 69 -19.92 15.82 -12.50
CA LYS A 69 -20.49 17.16 -12.21
C LYS A 69 -20.28 18.19 -13.32
N LYS A 70 -19.45 17.89 -14.32
CA LYS A 70 -19.18 18.76 -15.48
C LYS A 70 -19.97 18.39 -16.74
N LYS A 71 -20.83 17.37 -16.67
CA LYS A 71 -21.72 16.96 -17.76
C LYS A 71 -23.16 17.15 -17.31
#